data_AF-A0A705SP85-F1
#
_entry.id   AF-A0A705SP85-F1
#
_cell.length_a   1.000
_cell.length_b   1.000
_cell.length_c   1.000
_cell.angle_alpha   90.00
_cell.angle_beta   90.00
_cell.angle_gamma   90.00
#
_symmetry.space_group_name_H-M   'P 1'
#
loop_
_entity.id
_entity.type
_entity.pdbx_description
1 polymer ?
#
loop_
_entity_poly.entity_id
_entity_poly.type
_entity_poly.pdbx_seq_one_letter_code
_entity_poly.pdbx_strand_id
1 'polypeptide(L)'
;MKMIVIADDFTGSNDTGVQLAKKGARTEVMLSASQKPSRRADVLVINTESRAMPADQAASAVYAALSPWCETSPAPLVYKKIDSTFRGNIGAEVTAAMRASQRKLAVIAAAIPAAGRTTLEGKCLVNGVPLLETEFA
;
A
#
# COMPACT_ATOMS: atom_id res chain seq x y z
N MET A 1 -10.59 -9.14 11.06
CA MET A 1 -9.67 -8.74 9.99
C MET A 1 -8.25 -8.86 10.52
N LYS A 2 -7.30 -9.45 9.79
CA LYS A 2 -5.90 -9.62 10.24
C LYS A 2 -4.97 -8.55 9.64
N MET A 3 -5.21 -8.17 8.38
CA MET A 3 -4.39 -7.19 7.66
C MET A 3 -5.27 -6.25 6.84
N ILE A 4 -4.91 -4.97 6.81
CA ILE A 4 -5.43 -3.99 5.86
C ILE A 4 -4.29 -3.61 4.92
N VAL A 5 -4.51 -3.79 3.63
CA VAL A 5 -3.65 -3.29 2.57
C VAL A 5 -4.24 -1.98 2.06
N ILE A 6 -3.47 -0.91 2.01
CA ILE A 6 -3.84 0.32 1.29
C ILE A 6 -2.95 0.40 0.06
N ALA A 7 -3.54 0.52 -1.12
CA ALA A 7 -2.83 0.64 -2.39
C ALA A 7 -3.23 1.93 -3.10
N ASP A 8 -2.26 2.56 -3.77
CA ASP A 8 -2.42 3.85 -4.44
C ASP A 8 -3.00 3.75 -5.86
N ASP A 9 -3.07 2.53 -6.44
CA ASP A 9 -3.63 2.25 -7.75
C ASP A 9 -4.39 0.91 -7.84
N PHE A 10 -5.22 0.78 -8.87
CA PHE A 10 -5.98 -0.43 -9.18
C PHE A 10 -5.11 -1.67 -9.42
N THR A 11 -4.03 -1.54 -10.19
CA THR A 11 -3.17 -2.68 -10.57
C THR A 11 -2.43 -3.23 -9.37
N GLY A 12 -1.82 -2.38 -8.55
CA GLY A 12 -1.13 -2.79 -7.32
C GLY A 12 -2.07 -3.37 -6.27
N SER A 13 -3.31 -2.89 -6.21
CA SER A 13 -4.37 -3.46 -5.36
C SER A 13 -4.62 -4.93 -5.71
N ASN A 14 -4.89 -5.20 -7.00
CA ASN A 14 -5.24 -6.55 -7.46
C ASN A 14 -4.04 -7.52 -7.41
N ASP A 15 -2.84 -7.06 -7.79
CA ASP A 15 -1.63 -7.90 -7.67
C ASP A 15 -1.42 -8.34 -6.22
N THR A 16 -1.42 -7.40 -5.27
CA THR A 16 -1.27 -7.71 -3.84
C THR A 16 -2.37 -8.65 -3.36
N GLY A 17 -3.62 -8.40 -3.77
CA GLY A 17 -4.76 -9.22 -3.43
C GLY A 17 -4.59 -10.68 -3.86
N VAL A 18 -4.17 -10.89 -5.11
CA VAL A 18 -3.91 -12.23 -5.67
C VAL A 18 -2.75 -12.92 -4.96
N GLN A 19 -1.64 -12.22 -4.66
CA GLN A 19 -0.51 -12.83 -3.96
C GLN A 19 -0.90 -13.32 -2.57
N LEU A 20 -1.68 -12.53 -1.81
CA LEU A 20 -2.14 -12.92 -0.48
C LEU A 20 -3.16 -14.08 -0.54
N ALA A 21 -4.06 -14.07 -1.53
CA ALA A 21 -5.00 -15.17 -1.75
C ALA A 21 -4.28 -16.49 -2.09
N LYS A 22 -3.23 -16.44 -2.93
CA LYS A 22 -2.37 -17.61 -3.25
C LYS A 22 -1.64 -18.16 -2.03
N LYS A 23 -1.48 -17.37 -0.96
CA LYS A 23 -0.92 -17.81 0.33
C LYS A 23 -1.99 -18.27 1.33
N GLY A 24 -3.23 -18.42 0.89
CA GLY A 24 -4.34 -18.99 1.67
C GLY A 24 -5.15 -17.96 2.47
N ALA A 25 -4.90 -16.66 2.32
CA ALA A 25 -5.72 -15.64 2.96
C ALA A 25 -7.06 -15.48 2.24
N ARG A 26 -8.16 -15.30 2.99
CA ARG A 26 -9.43 -14.83 2.42
C ARG A 26 -9.31 -13.33 2.16
N THR A 27 -8.95 -12.97 0.93
CA THR A 27 -8.67 -11.60 0.53
C THR A 27 -9.83 -10.99 -0.24
N GLU A 28 -10.22 -9.77 0.14
CA GLU A 28 -11.18 -8.95 -0.62
C GLU A 28 -10.53 -7.65 -1.07
N VAL A 29 -10.86 -7.19 -2.27
CA VAL A 29 -10.40 -5.92 -2.83
C VAL A 29 -11.58 -4.96 -2.93
N MET A 30 -11.50 -3.83 -2.24
CA MET A 30 -12.44 -2.72 -2.31
C MET A 30 -11.92 -1.68 -3.29
N LEU A 31 -12.75 -1.37 -4.29
CA LEU A 31 -12.53 -0.36 -5.30
C LEU A 31 -13.20 0.97 -4.94
N SER A 32 -14.09 0.97 -3.94
CA SER A 32 -14.76 2.16 -3.42
C SER A 32 -14.96 2.05 -1.92
N ALA A 33 -14.83 3.17 -1.21
CA ALA A 33 -15.11 3.27 0.22
C ALA A 33 -16.59 2.96 0.58
N SER A 34 -17.50 2.98 -0.40
CA SER A 34 -18.90 2.61 -0.19
C SER A 34 -19.13 1.10 -0.05
N GLN A 35 -18.18 0.28 -0.47
CA GLN A 35 -18.30 -1.17 -0.38
C GLN A 35 -18.15 -1.63 1.07
N LYS A 36 -18.94 -2.62 1.46
CA LYS A 36 -18.82 -3.28 2.77
C LYS A 36 -18.17 -4.64 2.55
N PRO A 37 -16.99 -4.89 3.14
CA PRO A 37 -16.33 -6.19 3.01
C PRO A 37 -17.11 -7.25 3.79
N SER A 38 -16.94 -8.50 3.40
CA SER A 38 -17.53 -9.59 4.17
C SER A 38 -16.89 -9.70 5.55
N ARG A 39 -17.65 -10.19 6.52
CA ARG A 39 -17.14 -10.47 7.88
C ARG A 39 -16.10 -11.61 7.91
N ARG A 40 -15.88 -12.31 6.79
CA ARG A 40 -15.00 -13.48 6.70
C ARG A 40 -13.61 -13.15 6.15
N ALA A 41 -13.38 -11.94 5.64
CA ALA A 41 -12.09 -11.56 5.11
C ALA A 41 -10.99 -11.55 6.19
N ASP A 42 -9.87 -12.19 5.86
CA ASP A 42 -8.63 -12.11 6.63
C ASP A 42 -7.83 -10.87 6.24
N VAL A 43 -7.87 -10.52 4.95
CA VAL A 43 -7.17 -9.38 4.35
C VAL A 43 -8.19 -8.53 3.61
N LEU A 44 -8.12 -7.22 3.84
CA LEU A 44 -8.84 -6.23 3.04
C LEU A 44 -7.86 -5.36 2.30
N VAL A 45 -7.94 -5.33 0.98
CA VAL A 45 -7.21 -4.39 0.13
C VAL A 45 -8.12 -3.23 -0.23
N ILE A 46 -7.69 -2.01 0.04
CA ILE A 46 -8.44 -0.79 -0.27
C ILE A 46 -7.62 0.01 -1.29
N ASN A 47 -8.20 0.21 -2.47
CA ASN A 47 -7.65 1.07 -3.50
C ASN A 47 -8.05 2.53 -3.24
N THR A 48 -7.08 3.44 -3.16
CA THR A 48 -7.33 4.88 -2.99
C THR A 48 -7.27 5.68 -4.30
N GLU A 49 -6.84 5.08 -5.42
CA GLU A 49 -6.63 5.76 -6.72
C GLU A 49 -5.83 7.09 -6.56
N SER A 50 -4.92 7.12 -5.60
CA SER A 50 -4.30 8.35 -5.10
C SER A 50 -2.94 8.68 -5.72
N ARG A 51 -2.40 7.80 -6.57
CA ARG A 51 -1.06 7.96 -7.17
C ARG A 51 -0.89 9.31 -7.87
N ALA A 52 -1.89 9.74 -8.64
CA ALA A 52 -1.86 10.96 -9.43
C ALA A 52 -2.53 12.16 -8.74
N MET A 53 -3.01 11.98 -7.50
CA MET A 53 -3.64 13.07 -6.75
C MET A 53 -2.59 14.06 -6.22
N PRO A 54 -2.99 15.29 -5.89
CA PRO A 54 -2.22 16.15 -5.01
C PRO A 54 -1.90 15.47 -3.66
N ALA A 55 -0.72 15.72 -3.12
CA ALA A 55 -0.22 15.00 -1.94
C ALA A 55 -1.11 15.13 -0.69
N ASP A 56 -1.74 16.29 -0.48
CA ASP A 56 -2.68 16.55 0.59
C ASP A 56 -3.99 15.76 0.43
N GLN A 57 -4.49 15.65 -0.81
CA GLN A 57 -5.66 14.85 -1.13
C GLN A 57 -5.36 13.35 -0.99
N ALA A 58 -4.20 12.90 -1.46
CA ALA A 58 -3.74 11.52 -1.30
C ALA A 58 -3.60 11.12 0.18
N ALA A 59 -3.01 12.00 1.00
CA ALA A 59 -2.93 11.80 2.44
C ALA A 59 -4.32 11.70 3.09
N SER A 60 -5.24 12.59 2.71
CA SER A 60 -6.62 12.60 3.21
C SER A 60 -7.37 11.33 2.84
N ALA A 61 -7.23 10.87 1.59
CA ALA A 61 -7.84 9.63 1.09
C ALA A 61 -7.33 8.41 1.86
N VAL A 62 -6.01 8.30 2.07
CA VAL A 62 -5.41 7.19 2.83
C VAL A 62 -5.86 7.20 4.28
N TYR A 63 -5.89 8.37 4.94
CA TYR A 63 -6.36 8.46 6.32
C TYR A 63 -7.82 8.01 6.44
N ALA A 64 -8.70 8.53 5.58
CA ALA A 64 -10.12 8.20 5.58
C ALA A 64 -10.40 6.73 5.25
N ALA A 65 -9.60 6.14 4.34
CA ALA A 65 -9.72 4.72 3.98
C ALA A 65 -9.32 3.79 5.12
N LEU A 66 -8.30 4.16 5.91
CA LEU A 66 -7.70 3.29 6.92
C LEU A 66 -8.31 3.48 8.32
N SER A 67 -8.65 4.71 8.72
CA SER A 67 -9.08 5.02 10.10
C SER A 67 -10.25 4.16 10.61
N PRO A 68 -11.28 3.78 9.82
CA PRO A 68 -12.38 2.96 10.31
C PRO A 68 -11.97 1.53 10.72
N TRP A 69 -10.78 1.09 10.32
CA TRP A 69 -10.30 -0.28 10.55
C TRP A 69 -9.29 -0.36 11.71
N CYS A 70 -8.75 0.77 12.16
CA CYS A 70 -7.68 0.83 13.16
C CYS A 70 -8.17 0.77 14.61
N GLU A 71 -9.45 1.04 14.87
CA GLU A 71 -10.05 1.01 16.22
C GLU A 71 -10.47 -0.41 16.67
N THR A 72 -10.04 -1.44 15.96
CA THR A 72 -10.39 -2.84 16.27
C THR A 72 -9.38 -3.48 17.23
N SER A 73 -9.84 -4.46 18.02
CA SER A 73 -8.98 -5.26 18.92
C SER A 73 -9.05 -6.75 18.55
N PRO A 74 -7.92 -7.40 18.20
CA PRO A 74 -6.59 -6.81 18.02
C PRO A 74 -6.52 -5.90 16.79
N ALA A 75 -5.67 -4.87 16.84
CA ALA A 75 -5.45 -3.97 15.71
C ALA A 75 -4.82 -4.73 14.54
N PRO A 76 -5.27 -4.50 13.29
CA PRO A 76 -4.77 -5.22 12.13
C PRO A 76 -3.34 -4.78 11.79
N LEU A 77 -2.62 -5.66 11.08
CA LEU A 77 -1.40 -5.27 10.39
C LEU A 77 -1.74 -4.32 9.24
N VAL A 78 -1.01 -3.21 9.11
CA VAL A 78 -1.18 -2.27 8.00
C VAL A 78 -0.07 -2.49 6.99
N TYR A 79 -0.42 -2.76 5.74
CA TYR A 79 0.50 -2.85 4.62
C TYR A 79 0.18 -1.74 3.62
N LYS A 80 1.04 -0.72 3.54
CA LYS A 80 0.94 0.30 2.49
C LYS A 80 1.65 -0.21 1.25
N LYS A 81 0.89 -0.63 0.24
CA LYS A 81 1.42 -0.95 -1.08
C LYS A 81 1.81 0.35 -1.78
N ILE A 82 3.06 0.42 -2.21
CA ILE A 82 3.63 1.54 -2.97
C ILE A 82 4.17 1.04 -4.31
N ASP A 83 4.36 1.96 -5.25
CA ASP A 83 5.03 1.67 -6.52
C ASP A 83 6.50 1.27 -6.29
N SER A 84 6.96 0.20 -6.95
CA SER A 84 8.33 -0.31 -6.77
C SER A 84 9.40 0.63 -7.35
N THR A 85 8.99 1.57 -8.20
CA THR A 85 9.80 2.66 -8.77
C THR A 85 9.49 4.00 -8.13
N PHE A 86 8.91 4.00 -6.92
CA PHE A 86 8.68 5.18 -6.10
C PHE A 86 7.81 6.30 -6.72
N ARG A 87 6.98 6.01 -7.73
CA ARG A 87 6.02 6.99 -8.27
C ARG A 87 4.90 7.28 -7.27
N GLY A 88 4.42 8.53 -7.26
CA GLY A 88 3.27 8.97 -6.46
C GLY A 88 3.63 9.54 -5.09
N ASN A 89 2.62 9.66 -4.22
CA ASN A 89 2.66 10.46 -2.99
C ASN A 89 3.19 9.69 -1.76
N ILE A 90 4.25 8.90 -1.91
CA ILE A 90 4.68 7.89 -0.92
C ILE A 90 4.84 8.47 0.49
N GLY A 91 5.60 9.57 0.63
CA GLY A 91 5.84 10.18 1.93
C GLY A 91 4.56 10.67 2.62
N ALA A 92 3.68 11.34 1.87
CA ALA A 92 2.42 11.86 2.38
C ALA A 92 1.46 10.72 2.78
N GLU A 93 1.35 9.69 1.94
CA GLU A 93 0.48 8.55 2.18
C GLU A 93 0.95 7.65 3.32
N VAL A 94 2.26 7.38 3.42
CA VAL A 94 2.83 6.61 4.55
C VAL A 94 2.61 7.37 5.86
N THR A 95 2.84 8.69 5.87
CA THR A 95 2.61 9.52 7.05
C THR A 95 1.13 9.50 7.46
N ALA A 96 0.21 9.60 6.50
CA ALA A 96 -1.22 9.51 6.75
C ALA A 96 -1.63 8.13 7.31
N ALA A 97 -1.09 7.04 6.75
CA ALA A 97 -1.36 5.69 7.22
C ALA A 97 -0.84 5.48 8.65
N MET A 98 0.35 5.99 8.98
CA MET A 98 0.92 5.95 10.33
C MET A 98 0.05 6.72 11.33
N ARG A 99 -0.45 7.91 10.96
CA ARG A 99 -1.37 8.69 11.79
C ARG A 99 -2.69 7.96 12.02
N ALA A 100 -3.31 7.42 10.96
CA ALA A 100 -4.57 6.69 11.06
C ALA A 100 -4.45 5.42 11.93
N SER A 101 -3.29 4.76 11.91
CA SER A 101 -3.03 3.53 12.66
C SER A 101 -2.30 3.73 14.00
N GLN A 102 -2.03 4.98 14.37
CA GLN A 102 -1.27 5.36 15.58
C GLN A 102 0.09 4.66 15.69
N ARG A 103 0.75 4.40 14.55
CA ARG A 103 2.07 3.75 14.51
C ARG A 103 3.19 4.78 14.42
N LYS A 104 4.28 4.50 15.13
CA LYS A 104 5.47 5.37 15.22
C LYS A 104 6.60 4.98 14.28
N LEU A 105 6.52 3.81 13.65
CA LEU A 105 7.52 3.28 12.74
C LEU A 105 6.86 2.67 11.49
N ALA A 106 7.47 2.90 10.33
CA ALA A 106 7.17 2.23 9.08
C ALA A 106 8.46 1.63 8.51
N VAL A 107 8.36 0.41 7.97
CA VAL A 107 9.44 -0.24 7.21
C VAL A 107 9.12 -0.05 5.73
N ILE A 108 10.05 0.58 4.99
CA ILE A 108 9.89 0.79 3.55
C ILE A 108 10.66 -0.28 2.80
N ALA A 109 9.94 -1.15 2.10
CA ALA A 109 10.50 -2.23 1.31
C ALA A 109 9.79 -2.28 -0.07
N ALA A 110 10.33 -1.53 -1.03
CA ALA A 110 9.76 -1.39 -2.37
C ALA A 110 10.32 -2.41 -3.39
N ALA A 111 11.38 -3.14 -3.01
CA ALA A 111 12.07 -4.05 -3.91
C ALA A 111 11.18 -5.21 -4.37
N ILE A 112 11.25 -5.53 -5.65
CA ILE A 112 10.65 -6.70 -6.28
C ILE A 112 11.74 -7.36 -7.13
N PRO A 113 12.62 -8.18 -6.54
CA PRO A 113 13.81 -8.70 -7.24
C PRO A 113 13.48 -9.47 -8.52
N ALA A 114 12.38 -10.23 -8.53
CA ALA A 114 11.91 -10.95 -9.72
C ALA A 114 11.51 -10.03 -10.90
N ALA A 115 11.22 -8.76 -10.62
CA ALA A 115 10.93 -7.72 -11.62
C ALA A 115 12.13 -6.78 -11.84
N GLY A 116 13.33 -7.14 -11.38
CA GLY A 116 14.54 -6.33 -11.51
C GLY A 116 14.58 -5.10 -10.61
N ARG A 117 13.67 -4.95 -9.63
CA ARG A 117 13.69 -3.82 -8.67
C ARG A 117 14.39 -4.26 -7.39
N THR A 118 15.48 -3.59 -7.03
CA THR A 118 16.25 -3.88 -5.83
C THR A 118 16.46 -2.63 -4.97
N THR A 119 16.81 -2.85 -3.70
CA THR A 119 17.23 -1.78 -2.79
C THR A 119 18.63 -2.10 -2.30
N LEU A 120 19.58 -1.20 -2.56
CA LEU A 120 20.97 -1.32 -2.11
C LEU A 120 21.39 -0.03 -1.42
N GLU A 121 21.84 -0.12 -0.17
CA GLU A 121 22.24 1.04 0.64
C GLU A 121 21.19 2.18 0.66
N GLY A 122 19.91 1.81 0.70
CA GLY A 122 18.80 2.76 0.71
C GLY A 122 18.42 3.33 -0.67
N LYS A 123 19.15 3.02 -1.74
CA LYS A 123 18.85 3.44 -3.11
C LYS A 123 17.96 2.41 -3.80
N CYS A 124 16.97 2.89 -4.56
CA CYS A 124 16.19 2.05 -5.48
C CYS A 124 16.96 1.87 -6.80
N LEU A 125 17.05 0.63 -7.29
CA LEU A 125 17.65 0.30 -8.57
C LEU A 125 16.65 -0.46 -9.45
N VAL A 126 16.69 -0.19 -10.76
CA VAL A 126 15.97 -0.91 -11.79
C VAL A 126 16.99 -1.58 -12.69
N ASN A 127 16.99 -2.92 -12.72
CA ASN A 127 17.96 -3.74 -13.46
C ASN A 127 19.43 -3.37 -13.16
N GLY A 128 19.72 -2.99 -11.92
CA GLY A 128 21.05 -2.58 -11.46
C GLY A 128 21.41 -1.11 -11.72
N VAL A 129 20.54 -0.33 -12.37
CA VAL A 129 20.73 1.11 -12.60
C VAL A 129 19.98 1.92 -11.54
N PRO A 130 20.56 2.97 -10.93
CA PRO A 130 19.84 3.83 -10.00
C PRO A 130 18.55 4.38 -10.61
N LEU A 131 17.44 4.37 -9.86
CA LEU A 131 16.11 4.75 -10.35
C LEU A 131 16.09 6.10 -11.10
N LEU A 132 16.83 7.10 -10.60
CA LEU A 132 16.89 8.45 -11.18
C LEU A 132 17.61 8.51 -12.54
N GLU A 133 18.25 7.43 -12.96
CA GLU A 133 18.98 7.29 -14.23
C GLU A 133 18.22 6.37 -15.22
N THR A 134 16.92 6.15 -14.98
CA THR A 134 16.06 5.25 -15.77
C THR A 134 14.94 6.04 -16.44
N GLU A 135 14.15 5.36 -17.27
CA GLU A 135 12.95 5.91 -17.90
C GLU A 135 11.81 6.28 -16.92
N PHE A 136 11.95 5.95 -15.64
CA PHE A 136 10.98 6.26 -14.59
C PHE A 136 11.23 7.59 -13.85
N ALA A 137 12.34 8.27 -14.16
CA ALA A 137 12.74 9.53 -13.54
C ALA A 137 11.89 10.73 -14.00
#